data_AF-A0A4R8WME8-F1
#
_entry.id   AF-A0A4R8WME8-F1
#
_cell.length_a   1.000
_cell.length_b   1.000
_cell.length_c   1.000
_cell.angle_alpha   90.00
_cell.angle_beta   90.00
_cell.angle_gamma   90.00
#
_symmetry.space_group_name_H-M   'P 1'
#
loop_
_entity.id
_entity.type
_entity.pdbx_description
1 polymer ?
#
loop_
_entity_poly.entity_id
_entity_poly.type
_entity_poly.pdbx_seq_one_letter_code
_entity_poly.pdbx_strand_id
1 'polypeptide(L)'
;MAVKIPIDMMVSAVTDQNLAGILKLLQVADPPAMVRLEPDSVTGDPAPGAEARIGDAAWMLGRQWQFGELSGEDAGSVVSVHVASSALPITAWAPLPGAAIDLADADWRPWREGALLEELIQDVPELAFGDGLRQRAEAGAQLVDLLADVGEEALARTLTGRHPLALDDDPNDPLGLDDPQAARLFVVLGGAVPDGGTLATELRAGDPGWIDEATDAAAARSAIAEWLAWLGGEPDSGGAWSTERLEYRFALRFGDEADAVFARGTQFGSASVRWSDLEWVEGASAGLPDEAPAGTPVGSEATMLATPLRFPGMPADRYWQLEDGAVDVGAIEAQTNDLARLCLAEFALSSGDDWLAVPVDGLLGAVNRVGTVTLTDDFGDVVTVPELADPAFTMFGVASAAGRMLPGIVLPPVAVGTLVGEALEDVLFLRDEMANMAWAIENSVQGRSGDPRRRASERPPVPDPWPEGLTQGERAYRLQSVVPAHWIPLAPVALTPGQVSLRKAALLRDGVPVLPRGITLRPTPLTFPGEELPREGVHLRAVPVLARRADGRYARWAAYRVRTGRGEASSRLAWDSALSFTDMTHPPTV
;
A
#
# COMPACT_ATOMS: atom_id res chain seq x y z
N MET A 1 -32.81 4.47 -23.03
CA MET A 1 -33.94 5.03 -23.80
C MET A 1 -33.83 6.54 -23.67
N ALA A 2 -33.21 7.21 -24.65
CA ALA A 2 -32.86 8.63 -24.54
C ALA A 2 -34.12 9.50 -24.62
N VAL A 3 -34.38 10.27 -23.57
CA VAL A 3 -35.45 11.26 -23.52
C VAL A 3 -34.91 12.53 -24.17
N LYS A 4 -35.47 12.90 -25.34
CA LYS A 4 -35.26 14.22 -25.95
C LYS A 4 -36.12 15.24 -25.20
N ILE A 5 -35.47 16.17 -24.52
CA ILE A 5 -36.12 17.41 -24.04
C ILE A 5 -36.06 18.41 -25.21
N PRO A 6 -37.19 18.97 -25.68
CA PRO A 6 -37.17 20.02 -26.70
C PRO A 6 -36.72 21.33 -26.07
N ILE A 7 -35.71 21.97 -26.65
CA ILE A 7 -35.35 23.36 -26.34
C ILE A 7 -36.30 24.24 -27.14
N ASP A 8 -37.12 25.04 -26.48
CA ASP A 8 -37.98 26.04 -27.12
C ASP A 8 -37.13 27.23 -27.56
N MET A 9 -37.15 27.56 -28.85
CA MET A 9 -36.35 28.65 -29.43
C MET A 9 -37.02 30.00 -29.17
N MET A 10 -36.30 30.92 -28.53
CA MET A 10 -36.68 32.33 -28.47
C MET A 10 -36.27 33.00 -29.80
N VAL A 11 -37.25 33.35 -30.63
CA VAL A 11 -37.01 34.06 -31.90
C VAL A 11 -36.85 35.55 -31.61
N SER A 12 -35.60 36.04 -31.66
CA SER A 12 -35.33 37.49 -31.63
C SER A 12 -35.70 38.10 -32.99
N ALA A 13 -36.79 38.85 -33.04
CA ALA A 13 -37.20 39.59 -34.23
C ALA A 13 -36.40 40.91 -34.32
N VAL A 14 -35.41 40.96 -35.22
CA VAL A 14 -34.69 42.18 -35.55
C VAL A 14 -35.66 43.17 -36.21
N THR A 15 -36.00 44.25 -35.51
CA THR A 15 -36.93 45.30 -35.97
C THR A 15 -36.24 46.49 -36.65
N ASP A 16 -34.90 46.47 -36.73
CA ASP A 16 -34.11 47.58 -37.28
C ASP A 16 -33.87 47.44 -38.80
N GLN A 17 -34.39 48.39 -39.58
CA GLN A 17 -34.29 48.43 -41.04
C GLN A 17 -32.85 48.60 -41.56
N ASN A 18 -31.93 49.14 -40.74
CA ASN A 18 -30.53 49.31 -41.17
C ASN A 18 -29.74 47.99 -41.12
N LEU A 19 -30.07 47.08 -40.19
CA LEU A 19 -29.46 45.74 -40.14
C LEU A 19 -29.90 44.86 -41.32
N ALA A 20 -31.14 45.03 -41.81
CA ALA A 20 -31.66 44.27 -42.94
C ALA A 20 -30.89 44.54 -44.26
N GLY A 21 -30.29 45.73 -44.40
CA GLY A 21 -29.46 46.08 -45.55
C GLY A 21 -28.09 45.38 -45.55
N ILE A 22 -27.51 45.19 -44.36
CA ILE A 22 -26.20 44.53 -44.18
C ILE A 22 -26.35 43.01 -44.36
N LEU A 23 -27.45 42.42 -43.89
CA LEU A 23 -27.77 41.00 -44.08
C LEU A 23 -27.98 40.60 -45.54
N LYS A 24 -28.29 41.54 -46.45
CA LYS A 24 -28.37 41.28 -47.91
C LYS A 24 -27.00 41.23 -48.58
N LEU A 25 -25.97 41.83 -47.99
CA LEU A 25 -24.61 41.86 -48.53
C LEU A 25 -23.76 40.69 -48.01
N LEU A 26 -24.07 40.20 -46.81
CA LEU A 26 -23.53 38.95 -46.29
C LEU A 26 -24.32 37.80 -46.94
N GLN A 27 -23.63 36.90 -47.66
CA GLN A 27 -24.23 35.62 -48.09
C GLN A 27 -24.44 34.74 -46.85
N VAL A 28 -25.44 35.07 -46.04
CA VAL A 28 -25.95 34.18 -45.01
C VAL A 28 -26.86 33.19 -45.73
N ALA A 29 -26.41 31.95 -45.86
CA ALA A 29 -27.25 30.86 -46.33
C ALA A 29 -28.36 30.61 -45.30
N ASP A 30 -29.61 30.59 -45.76
CA ASP A 30 -30.79 30.18 -44.98
C ASP A 30 -31.29 28.83 -45.59
N PRO A 31 -31.56 27.76 -44.81
CA PRO A 31 -31.82 27.72 -43.37
C PRO A 31 -30.53 27.90 -42.54
N PRO A 32 -30.62 28.29 -41.25
CA PRO A 32 -29.46 28.43 -40.38
C PRO A 32 -28.69 27.11 -40.39
N ALA A 33 -27.52 27.12 -41.01
CA ALA A 33 -26.62 25.99 -40.90
C ALA A 33 -26.35 25.82 -39.41
N MET A 34 -26.65 24.64 -38.87
CA MET A 34 -26.01 24.23 -37.62
C MET A 34 -24.50 24.29 -37.87
N VAL A 35 -23.86 25.35 -37.42
CA VAL A 35 -22.40 25.39 -37.32
C VAL A 35 -22.08 24.59 -36.07
N ARG A 36 -22.00 23.27 -36.22
CA ARG A 36 -21.32 22.44 -35.25
C ARG A 36 -19.84 22.77 -35.40
N LEU A 37 -19.30 23.52 -34.44
CA LEU A 37 -17.86 23.59 -34.24
C LEU A 37 -17.42 22.19 -33.81
N GLU A 38 -17.03 21.37 -34.79
CA GLU A 38 -16.37 20.10 -34.52
C GLU A 38 -14.89 20.41 -34.28
N PRO A 39 -14.28 19.89 -33.21
CA PRO A 39 -12.83 19.97 -33.00
C PRO A 39 -12.11 18.98 -33.92
N ASP A 40 -12.54 18.90 -35.18
CA ASP A 40 -11.96 18.03 -36.19
C ASP A 40 -11.10 18.91 -37.11
N SER A 41 -9.79 18.95 -36.83
CA SER A 41 -8.87 19.65 -37.74
C SER A 41 -8.78 18.85 -39.03
N VAL A 42 -9.37 19.36 -40.11
CA VAL A 42 -9.25 18.76 -41.46
C VAL A 42 -7.79 18.74 -41.95
N THR A 43 -6.94 19.55 -41.30
CA THR A 43 -5.51 19.76 -41.61
C THR A 43 -4.56 18.90 -40.77
N GLY A 44 -5.03 18.30 -39.67
CA GLY A 44 -4.18 17.60 -38.70
C GLY A 44 -3.28 18.51 -37.84
N ASP A 45 -3.38 19.83 -38.03
CA ASP A 45 -2.63 20.84 -37.29
C ASP A 45 -3.61 21.70 -36.46
N PRO A 46 -3.62 21.55 -35.12
CA PRO A 46 -4.49 22.32 -34.24
C PRO A 46 -4.00 23.75 -33.99
N ALA A 47 -2.75 24.09 -34.32
CA ALA A 47 -2.14 25.37 -33.99
C ALA A 47 -2.94 26.59 -34.49
N PRO A 48 -3.47 26.63 -35.73
CA PRO A 48 -4.26 27.77 -36.22
C PRO A 48 -5.55 28.03 -35.43
N GLY A 49 -6.09 27.00 -34.75
CA GLY A 49 -7.29 27.13 -33.91
C GLY A 49 -6.98 27.67 -32.51
N ALA A 50 -5.76 27.43 -32.01
CA ALA A 50 -5.30 27.92 -30.71
C ALA A 50 -4.69 29.34 -30.79
N GLU A 51 -4.31 29.81 -31.98
CA GLU A 51 -3.71 31.14 -32.17
C GLU A 51 -4.71 32.30 -31.94
N ALA A 52 -4.45 33.13 -30.93
CA ALA A 52 -5.06 34.45 -30.79
C ALA A 52 -4.41 35.47 -31.75
N ARG A 53 -4.87 35.51 -33.01
CA ARG A 53 -4.32 36.44 -34.01
C ARG A 53 -4.62 37.90 -33.68
N ILE A 54 -3.56 38.71 -33.66
CA ILE A 54 -3.63 40.15 -33.36
C ILE A 54 -3.75 40.96 -34.67
N GLY A 55 -4.56 42.02 -34.65
CA GLY A 55 -4.77 42.95 -35.76
C GLY A 55 -4.80 44.39 -35.28
N ASP A 56 -5.60 45.24 -35.91
CA ASP A 56 -5.86 46.61 -35.43
C ASP A 56 -6.92 46.64 -34.31
N ALA A 57 -7.20 47.83 -33.76
CA ALA A 57 -8.17 47.96 -32.67
C ALA A 57 -9.60 47.54 -33.09
N ALA A 58 -9.98 47.75 -34.35
CA ALA A 58 -11.29 47.34 -34.86
C ALA A 58 -11.38 45.81 -34.96
N TRP A 59 -10.29 45.14 -35.38
CA TRP A 59 -10.15 43.70 -35.35
C TRP A 59 -10.30 43.15 -33.93
N MET A 60 -9.59 43.72 -32.95
CA MET A 60 -9.66 43.26 -31.56
C MET A 60 -11.08 43.39 -30.98
N LEU A 61 -11.76 44.52 -31.22
CA LEU A 61 -13.15 44.72 -30.81
C LEU A 61 -14.11 43.76 -31.54
N GLY A 62 -13.88 43.53 -32.84
CA GLY A 62 -14.65 42.57 -33.62
C GLY A 62 -14.49 41.14 -33.12
N ARG A 63 -13.29 40.75 -32.66
CA ARG A 63 -13.04 39.45 -32.04
C ARG A 63 -13.72 39.31 -30.68
N GLN A 64 -13.66 40.33 -29.83
CA GLN A 64 -14.42 40.35 -28.56
C GLN A 64 -15.92 40.18 -28.80
N TRP A 65 -16.47 40.87 -29.82
CA TRP A 65 -17.86 40.71 -30.21
C TRP A 65 -18.16 39.28 -30.74
N GLN A 66 -17.28 38.71 -31.55
CA GLN A 66 -17.43 37.35 -32.08
C GLN A 66 -17.43 36.27 -30.99
N PHE A 67 -16.61 36.42 -29.96
CA PHE A 67 -16.57 35.52 -28.80
C PHE A 67 -17.64 35.82 -27.74
N GLY A 68 -18.46 36.85 -27.95
CA GLY A 68 -19.52 37.21 -27.01
C GLY A 68 -19.05 37.95 -25.76
N GLU A 69 -17.81 38.44 -25.68
CA GLU A 69 -17.30 39.20 -24.51
C GLU A 69 -18.09 40.49 -24.25
N LEU A 70 -18.80 41.00 -25.26
CA LEU A 70 -19.67 42.18 -25.16
C LEU A 70 -21.15 41.82 -24.91
N SER A 71 -21.48 40.54 -24.83
CA SER A 71 -22.79 40.04 -24.45
C SER A 71 -22.81 39.85 -22.93
N GLY A 72 -23.56 40.69 -22.23
CA GLY A 72 -23.82 40.48 -20.81
C GLY A 72 -24.99 39.52 -20.62
N GLU A 73 -24.84 38.57 -19.69
CA GLU A 73 -25.96 37.77 -19.19
C GLU A 73 -26.51 38.43 -17.92
N ASP A 74 -27.84 38.47 -17.77
CA ASP A 74 -28.51 38.94 -16.55
C ASP A 74 -28.53 37.80 -15.53
N ALA A 75 -27.34 37.43 -15.04
CA ALA A 75 -27.12 36.33 -14.13
C ALA A 75 -26.32 36.79 -12.91
N GLY A 76 -26.71 36.32 -11.73
CA GLY A 76 -25.96 36.52 -10.50
C GLY A 76 -24.61 35.83 -10.53
N SER A 77 -23.61 36.47 -9.91
CA SER A 77 -22.30 35.88 -9.70
C SER A 77 -22.27 35.17 -8.35
N VAL A 78 -21.83 33.91 -8.33
CA VAL A 78 -21.73 33.16 -7.07
C VAL A 78 -20.72 33.85 -6.14
N VAL A 79 -21.15 34.24 -4.94
CA VAL A 79 -20.29 34.92 -3.94
C VAL A 79 -19.92 34.02 -2.78
N SER A 80 -20.77 33.06 -2.42
CA SER A 80 -20.48 32.11 -1.35
C SER A 80 -21.01 30.71 -1.63
N VAL A 81 -20.28 29.72 -1.13
CA VAL A 81 -20.67 28.32 -1.15
C VAL A 81 -20.84 27.86 0.29
N HIS A 82 -21.99 27.28 0.61
CA HIS A 82 -22.22 26.57 1.86
C HIS A 82 -22.22 25.07 1.59
N VAL A 83 -21.47 24.33 2.40
CA VAL A 83 -21.35 22.87 2.32
C VAL A 83 -21.69 22.28 3.67
N ALA A 84 -22.63 21.33 3.67
CA ALA A 84 -22.87 20.41 4.76
C ALA A 84 -22.27 19.05 4.40
N SER A 85 -21.39 18.53 5.25
CA SER A 85 -20.76 17.22 5.09
C SER A 85 -20.96 16.36 6.34
N SER A 86 -20.73 15.07 6.20
CA SER A 86 -20.80 14.10 7.29
C SER A 86 -19.67 13.10 7.15
N ALA A 87 -19.12 12.67 8.28
CA ALA A 87 -18.11 11.62 8.33
C ALA A 87 -18.62 10.45 9.16
N LEU A 88 -18.54 9.25 8.60
CA LEU A 88 -18.88 8.01 9.27
C LEU A 88 -17.59 7.36 9.78
N PRO A 89 -17.25 7.48 11.08
CA PRO A 89 -15.96 7.07 11.60
C PRO A 89 -15.81 5.55 11.63
N ILE A 90 -14.58 5.07 11.53
CA ILE A 90 -14.21 3.69 11.76
C ILE A 90 -14.48 3.31 13.22
N THR A 91 -14.98 2.10 13.41
CA THR A 91 -15.39 1.58 14.72
C THR A 91 -14.79 0.23 15.05
N ALA A 92 -14.49 -0.57 14.04
CA ALA A 92 -13.84 -1.85 14.23
C ALA A 92 -13.04 -2.25 12.99
N TRP A 93 -12.14 -3.19 13.19
CA TRP A 93 -11.42 -3.86 12.11
C TRP A 93 -11.31 -5.36 12.43
N ALA A 94 -11.05 -6.18 11.42
CA ALA A 94 -10.85 -7.62 11.60
C ALA A 94 -9.77 -8.15 10.65
N PRO A 95 -8.82 -8.97 11.10
CA PRO A 95 -8.03 -9.79 10.20
C PRO A 95 -8.92 -10.86 9.55
N LEU A 96 -8.71 -11.15 8.27
CA LEU A 96 -9.52 -12.13 7.55
C LEU A 96 -8.71 -13.40 7.23
N PRO A 97 -9.14 -14.58 7.70
CA PRO A 97 -8.44 -15.84 7.39
C PRO A 97 -8.57 -16.23 5.91
N GLY A 98 -9.56 -15.68 5.20
CA GLY A 98 -9.81 -15.94 3.78
C GLY A 98 -10.53 -14.78 3.11
N ALA A 99 -10.33 -14.63 1.79
CA ALA A 99 -10.92 -13.53 1.02
C ALA A 99 -12.46 -13.60 0.90
N ALA A 100 -13.04 -14.81 1.01
CA ALA A 100 -14.48 -15.05 0.82
C ALA A 100 -15.24 -15.37 2.11
N ILE A 101 -14.66 -15.06 3.28
CA ILE A 101 -15.35 -15.23 4.57
C ILE A 101 -16.55 -14.28 4.64
N ASP A 102 -17.63 -14.75 5.28
CA ASP A 102 -18.73 -13.87 5.68
C ASP A 102 -18.23 -12.92 6.77
N LEU A 103 -18.42 -11.61 6.59
CA LEU A 103 -17.98 -10.62 7.57
C LEU A 103 -18.74 -10.72 8.90
N ALA A 104 -19.89 -11.38 8.94
CA ALA A 104 -20.58 -11.70 10.18
C ALA A 104 -19.78 -12.64 11.10
N ASP A 105 -18.93 -13.50 10.51
CA ASP A 105 -18.11 -14.50 11.22
C ASP A 105 -16.67 -14.03 11.48
N ALA A 106 -16.33 -12.80 11.12
CA ALA A 106 -14.98 -12.26 11.30
C ALA A 106 -14.70 -11.93 12.78
N ASP A 107 -13.42 -12.05 13.18
CA ASP A 107 -12.94 -11.69 14.52
C ASP A 107 -12.81 -10.16 14.64
N TRP A 108 -13.92 -9.48 14.87
CA TRP A 108 -13.99 -8.02 14.97
C TRP A 108 -13.34 -7.51 16.25
N ARG A 109 -12.36 -6.63 16.08
CA ARG A 109 -11.62 -5.94 17.15
C ARG A 109 -12.02 -4.47 17.18
N PRO A 110 -12.19 -3.87 18.36
CA PRO A 110 -12.57 -2.47 18.48
C PRO A 110 -11.50 -1.56 17.88
N TRP A 111 -11.94 -0.49 17.21
CA TRP A 111 -11.02 0.52 16.70
C TRP A 111 -10.52 1.39 17.85
N ARG A 112 -9.20 1.49 18.01
CA ARG A 112 -8.59 2.28 19.09
C ARG A 112 -8.31 3.70 18.61
N GLU A 113 -8.55 4.66 19.49
CA GLU A 113 -8.27 6.07 19.20
C GLU A 113 -6.78 6.27 18.89
N GLY A 114 -6.46 6.95 17.78
CA GLY A 114 -5.08 7.18 17.34
C GLY A 114 -4.36 5.94 16.80
N ALA A 115 -5.06 4.82 16.54
CA ALA A 115 -4.51 3.68 15.84
C ALA A 115 -4.12 4.01 14.39
N LEU A 116 -3.02 3.41 13.93
CA LEU A 116 -2.62 3.44 12.53
C LEU A 116 -3.10 2.17 11.86
N LEU A 117 -3.72 2.31 10.69
CA LEU A 117 -4.24 1.18 9.95
C LEU A 117 -3.14 0.18 9.56
N GLU A 118 -1.96 0.68 9.17
CA GLU A 118 -0.83 -0.19 8.83
C GLU A 118 -0.28 -0.97 10.02
N GLU A 119 -0.26 -0.39 11.22
CA GLU A 119 0.20 -1.11 12.42
C GLU A 119 -0.75 -2.27 12.72
N LEU A 120 -2.07 -2.03 12.70
CA LEU A 120 -3.05 -3.06 13.00
C LEU A 120 -3.02 -4.21 11.99
N ILE A 121 -2.94 -3.90 10.70
CA ILE A 121 -3.04 -4.93 9.65
C ILE A 121 -1.70 -5.55 9.33
N GLN A 122 -0.64 -4.74 9.21
CA GLN A 122 0.61 -5.25 8.64
C GLN A 122 1.48 -5.96 9.66
N ASP A 123 1.21 -5.78 10.96
CA ASP A 123 2.01 -6.41 12.00
C ASP A 123 2.01 -7.93 11.88
N VAL A 124 3.20 -8.48 11.99
CA VAL A 124 3.48 -9.91 12.01
C VAL A 124 4.29 -10.14 13.27
N PRO A 125 3.63 -10.44 14.41
CA PRO A 125 4.28 -10.52 15.71
C PRO A 125 5.48 -11.49 15.73
N GLU A 126 5.43 -12.56 14.93
CA GLU A 126 6.54 -13.52 14.81
C GLU A 126 7.83 -12.90 14.25
N LEU A 127 7.74 -11.76 13.55
CA LEU A 127 8.87 -11.00 13.03
C LEU A 127 9.30 -9.82 13.93
N ALA A 128 8.45 -9.38 14.87
CA ALA A 128 8.62 -8.14 15.64
C ALA A 128 9.64 -8.25 16.78
N PHE A 129 9.78 -9.43 17.37
CA PHE A 129 10.83 -9.76 18.34
C PHE A 129 11.39 -11.15 17.99
N GLY A 130 12.61 -11.16 17.44
CA GLY A 130 13.28 -12.39 17.06
C GLY A 130 14.16 -12.95 18.18
N ASP A 131 14.66 -14.16 17.95
CA ASP A 131 15.65 -14.82 18.83
C ASP A 131 17.06 -14.21 18.69
N GLY A 132 17.21 -13.08 18.01
CA GLY A 132 18.50 -12.43 17.75
C GLY A 132 19.16 -11.94 19.03
N LEU A 133 20.46 -12.24 19.20
CA LEU A 133 21.22 -11.93 20.41
C LEU A 133 21.16 -10.44 20.79
N ARG A 134 21.27 -9.52 19.81
CA ARG A 134 21.16 -8.08 20.03
C ARG A 134 19.79 -7.70 20.60
N GLN A 135 18.71 -8.18 19.98
CA GLN A 135 17.34 -7.87 20.37
C GLN A 135 17.05 -8.35 21.80
N ARG A 136 17.47 -9.57 22.15
CA ARG A 136 17.32 -10.11 23.50
C ARG A 136 18.12 -9.32 24.54
N ALA A 137 19.34 -8.90 24.18
CA ALA A 137 20.18 -8.10 25.06
C ALA A 137 19.64 -6.67 25.29
N GLU A 138 19.19 -5.99 24.23
CA GLU A 138 18.57 -4.67 24.31
C GLU A 138 17.26 -4.70 25.12
N ALA A 139 16.43 -5.72 24.90
CA ALA A 139 15.22 -5.93 25.68
C ALA A 139 15.53 -6.15 27.18
N GLY A 140 16.53 -6.97 27.50
CA GLY A 140 16.95 -7.21 28.87
C GLY A 140 17.49 -5.96 29.54
N ALA A 141 18.32 -5.18 28.84
CA ALA A 141 18.84 -3.91 29.32
C ALA A 141 17.71 -2.90 29.60
N GLN A 142 16.71 -2.82 28.73
CA GLN A 142 15.59 -1.92 28.94
C GLN A 142 14.75 -2.28 30.18
N LEU A 143 14.55 -3.58 30.47
CA LEU A 143 13.85 -3.96 31.70
C LEU A 143 14.64 -3.54 32.94
N VAL A 144 15.97 -3.67 32.89
CA VAL A 144 16.86 -3.21 33.96
C VAL A 144 16.71 -1.70 34.17
N ASP A 145 16.69 -0.92 33.09
CA ASP A 145 16.50 0.54 33.16
C ASP A 145 15.12 0.91 33.73
N LEU A 146 14.04 0.28 33.25
CA LEU A 146 12.68 0.53 33.73
C LEU A 146 12.52 0.19 35.22
N LEU A 147 13.13 -0.91 35.69
CA LEU A 147 13.13 -1.26 37.10
C LEU A 147 13.96 -0.28 37.94
N ALA A 148 15.10 0.19 37.42
CA ALA A 148 15.91 1.20 38.10
C ALA A 148 15.14 2.54 38.22
N ASP A 149 14.41 2.95 37.19
CA ASP A 149 13.62 4.19 37.17
C ASP A 149 12.50 4.19 38.22
N VAL A 150 11.93 3.02 38.54
CA VAL A 150 10.94 2.86 39.63
C VAL A 150 11.58 2.59 41.00
N GLY A 151 12.92 2.65 41.11
CA GLY A 151 13.66 2.50 42.37
C GLY A 151 14.07 1.06 42.73
N GLU A 152 13.88 0.10 41.83
CA GLU A 152 14.16 -1.34 42.05
C GLU A 152 15.56 -1.78 41.56
N GLU A 153 16.59 -0.96 41.82
CA GLU A 153 17.98 -1.23 41.42
C GLU A 153 18.55 -2.54 41.99
N ALA A 154 18.13 -2.91 43.21
CA ALA A 154 18.56 -4.16 43.84
C ALA A 154 18.02 -5.37 43.08
N LEU A 155 16.74 -5.33 42.71
CA LEU A 155 16.10 -6.37 41.91
C LEU A 155 16.71 -6.44 40.51
N ALA A 156 16.85 -5.30 39.83
CA ALA A 156 17.40 -5.21 38.48
C ALA A 156 18.80 -5.88 38.38
N ARG A 157 19.67 -5.69 39.38
CA ARG A 157 21.01 -6.32 39.43
C ARG A 157 21.01 -7.83 39.54
N THR A 158 19.92 -8.45 40.00
CA THR A 158 19.82 -9.91 40.09
C THR A 158 19.46 -10.56 38.76
N LEU A 159 18.84 -9.82 37.84
CA LEU A 159 18.27 -10.38 36.61
C LEU A 159 19.31 -11.04 35.72
N THR A 160 20.51 -10.44 35.58
CA THR A 160 21.60 -11.02 34.78
C THR A 160 22.05 -12.39 35.29
N GLY A 161 21.97 -12.63 36.61
CA GLY A 161 22.29 -13.93 37.20
C GLY A 161 21.16 -14.96 37.02
N ARG A 162 19.90 -14.51 37.02
CA ARG A 162 18.70 -15.36 36.86
C ARG A 162 18.47 -15.76 35.41
N HIS A 163 18.63 -14.81 34.50
CA HIS A 163 18.41 -14.95 33.06
C HIS A 163 19.68 -14.51 32.33
N PRO A 164 20.78 -15.27 32.40
CA PRO A 164 22.00 -14.90 31.69
C PRO A 164 21.76 -14.94 30.18
N LEU A 165 22.21 -13.90 29.48
CA LEU A 165 22.29 -13.91 28.01
C LEU A 165 23.12 -15.11 27.55
N ALA A 166 22.57 -15.91 26.63
CA ALA A 166 23.20 -17.12 26.11
C ALA A 166 23.37 -17.09 24.58
N LEU A 167 24.40 -17.77 24.08
CA LEU A 167 24.58 -18.02 22.65
C LEU A 167 24.75 -19.53 22.44
N ASP A 168 23.70 -20.20 22.00
CA ASP A 168 23.70 -21.66 21.80
C ASP A 168 24.69 -22.11 20.72
N ASP A 169 24.99 -23.40 20.60
CA ASP A 169 25.74 -23.91 19.45
C ASP A 169 24.81 -24.02 18.22
N ASP A 170 25.29 -23.65 17.02
CA ASP A 170 24.56 -23.94 15.78
C ASP A 170 25.06 -25.27 15.20
N PRO A 171 24.24 -26.34 15.17
CA PRO A 171 24.65 -27.63 14.62
C PRO A 171 25.10 -27.56 13.16
N ASN A 172 24.65 -26.55 12.42
CA ASN A 172 24.95 -26.38 11.00
C ASN A 172 26.07 -25.38 10.74
N ASP A 173 26.45 -24.61 11.76
CA ASP A 173 27.64 -23.79 11.77
C ASP A 173 28.39 -23.91 13.11
N PRO A 174 28.99 -25.09 13.41
CA PRO A 174 29.64 -25.31 14.71
C PRO A 174 30.83 -24.39 14.99
N LEU A 175 31.36 -23.75 13.95
CA LEU A 175 32.49 -22.82 14.05
C LEU A 175 32.05 -21.34 14.07
N GLY A 176 30.74 -21.05 13.94
CA GLY A 176 30.21 -19.69 13.92
C GLY A 176 30.76 -18.83 12.77
N LEU A 177 31.15 -19.43 11.65
CA LEU A 177 31.78 -18.74 10.53
C LEU A 177 30.77 -18.00 9.64
N ASP A 178 29.52 -18.45 9.63
CA ASP A 178 28.47 -17.87 8.79
C ASP A 178 27.87 -16.61 9.45
N ASP A 179 27.90 -16.50 10.78
CA ASP A 179 27.57 -15.29 11.57
C ASP A 179 28.62 -14.99 12.68
N PRO A 180 29.82 -14.51 12.31
CA PRO A 180 30.87 -14.22 13.29
C PRO A 180 30.53 -13.02 14.19
N GLN A 181 29.54 -12.19 13.83
CA GLN A 181 29.12 -11.05 14.65
C GLN A 181 28.41 -11.51 15.91
N ALA A 182 27.67 -12.62 15.87
CA ALA A 182 27.00 -13.16 17.05
C ALA A 182 27.99 -13.47 18.18
N ALA A 183 29.10 -14.16 17.87
CA ALA A 183 30.14 -14.47 18.85
C ALA A 183 30.84 -13.20 19.39
N ARG A 184 31.12 -12.22 18.52
CA ARG A 184 31.74 -10.94 18.93
C ARG A 184 30.82 -10.14 19.85
N LEU A 185 29.54 -10.09 19.53
CA LEU A 185 28.53 -9.41 20.34
C LEU A 185 28.37 -10.12 21.69
N PHE A 186 28.37 -11.45 21.69
CA PHE A 186 28.29 -12.25 22.92
C PHE A 186 29.47 -12.02 23.86
N VAL A 187 30.70 -11.85 23.35
CA VAL A 187 31.88 -11.52 24.17
C VAL A 187 31.70 -10.19 24.92
N VAL A 188 30.95 -9.25 24.35
CA VAL A 188 30.73 -7.92 24.95
C VAL A 188 29.50 -7.91 25.88
N LEU A 189 28.40 -8.55 25.47
CA LEU A 189 27.11 -8.48 26.16
C LEU A 189 26.88 -9.64 27.15
N GLY A 190 27.54 -10.77 26.93
CA GLY A 190 27.42 -11.96 27.77
C GLY A 190 27.81 -11.66 29.22
N GLY A 191 26.86 -11.82 30.13
CA GLY A 191 27.05 -11.51 31.56
C GLY A 191 27.00 -10.02 31.92
N ALA A 192 26.82 -9.12 30.95
CA ALA A 192 26.62 -7.69 31.20
C ALA A 192 25.13 -7.32 31.35
N VAL A 193 24.26 -7.98 30.59
CA VAL A 193 22.81 -7.75 30.57
C VAL A 193 22.05 -9.07 30.67
N PRO A 194 20.82 -9.07 31.21
CA PRO A 194 19.98 -10.27 31.19
C PRO A 194 19.45 -10.59 29.79
N ASP A 195 19.05 -11.84 29.58
CA ASP A 195 18.36 -12.28 28.38
C ASP A 195 16.89 -11.84 28.41
N GLY A 196 16.57 -10.76 27.69
CA GLY A 196 15.22 -10.25 27.57
C GLY A 196 14.23 -11.25 26.94
N GLY A 197 14.70 -12.17 26.09
CA GLY A 197 13.83 -13.21 25.53
C GLY A 197 13.40 -14.23 26.57
N THR A 198 14.35 -14.71 27.37
CA THR A 198 14.05 -15.66 28.46
C THR A 198 13.15 -15.01 29.53
N LEU A 199 13.44 -13.76 29.89
CA LEU A 199 12.59 -12.95 30.79
C LEU A 199 11.17 -12.82 30.23
N ALA A 200 11.03 -12.46 28.95
CA ALA A 200 9.72 -12.28 28.34
C ALA A 200 8.93 -13.59 28.28
N THR A 201 9.58 -14.73 28.04
CA THR A 201 8.94 -16.05 28.10
C THR A 201 8.45 -16.38 29.51
N GLU A 202 9.29 -16.19 30.53
CA GLU A 202 8.90 -16.47 31.93
C GLU A 202 7.76 -15.56 32.40
N LEU A 203 7.86 -14.25 32.14
CA LEU A 203 6.89 -13.24 32.56
C LEU A 203 5.55 -13.35 31.82
N ARG A 204 5.53 -13.90 30.59
CA ARG A 204 4.28 -14.23 29.90
C ARG A 204 3.64 -15.53 30.40
N ALA A 205 4.44 -16.45 30.96
CA ALA A 205 3.94 -17.70 31.51
C ALA A 205 3.26 -17.51 32.87
N GLY A 206 3.58 -16.46 33.60
CA GLY A 206 2.95 -16.13 34.86
C GLY A 206 3.71 -15.06 35.64
N ASP A 207 3.46 -15.00 36.94
CA ASP A 207 4.08 -14.07 37.87
C ASP A 207 5.21 -14.77 38.66
N PRO A 208 6.49 -14.55 38.32
CA PRO A 208 7.60 -15.18 39.01
C PRO A 208 7.77 -14.63 40.42
N GLY A 209 8.02 -15.52 41.39
CA GLY A 209 8.19 -15.14 42.80
C GLY A 209 9.39 -14.21 43.08
N TRP A 210 10.31 -14.04 42.12
CA TRP A 210 11.39 -13.08 42.26
C TRP A 210 10.92 -11.62 42.22
N ILE A 211 9.72 -11.33 41.69
CA ILE A 211 9.17 -9.97 41.70
C ILE A 211 8.76 -9.56 43.12
N ASP A 212 8.37 -10.51 43.98
CA ASP A 212 8.04 -10.23 45.39
C ASP A 212 9.28 -9.88 46.24
N GLU A 213 10.48 -10.02 45.68
CA GLU A 213 11.72 -9.54 46.29
C GLU A 213 11.96 -8.03 46.07
N ALA A 214 11.13 -7.38 45.24
CA ALA A 214 11.13 -5.93 45.06
C ALA A 214 10.82 -5.21 46.37
N THR A 215 11.34 -3.99 46.51
CA THR A 215 10.97 -3.10 47.63
C THR A 215 9.50 -2.68 47.51
N ASP A 216 9.04 -2.42 46.28
CA ASP A 216 7.67 -2.19 45.86
C ASP A 216 7.32 -3.12 44.69
N ALA A 217 6.74 -4.28 45.02
CA ALA A 217 6.30 -5.27 44.03
C ALA A 217 5.23 -4.74 43.08
N ALA A 218 4.40 -3.78 43.50
CA ALA A 218 3.36 -3.21 42.63
C ALA A 218 3.99 -2.31 41.56
N ALA A 219 4.97 -1.48 41.93
CA ALA A 219 5.72 -0.67 40.98
C ALA A 219 6.51 -1.54 39.98
N ALA A 220 7.18 -2.59 40.47
CA ALA A 220 7.89 -3.55 39.62
C ALA A 220 6.94 -4.23 38.60
N ARG A 221 5.75 -4.65 39.05
CA ARG A 221 4.70 -5.24 38.18
C ARG A 221 4.24 -4.28 37.10
N SER A 222 4.05 -3.01 37.44
CA SER A 222 3.66 -1.98 36.48
C SER A 222 4.75 -1.77 35.42
N ALA A 223 6.02 -1.67 35.84
CA ALA A 223 7.15 -1.51 34.93
C ALA A 223 7.33 -2.73 34.00
N ILE A 224 7.12 -3.94 34.54
CA ILE A 224 7.15 -5.19 33.77
C ILE A 224 6.01 -5.22 32.74
N ALA A 225 4.80 -4.82 33.11
CA ALA A 225 3.67 -4.76 32.19
C ALA A 225 3.93 -3.75 31.05
N GLU A 226 4.49 -2.58 31.37
CA GLU A 226 4.92 -1.60 30.38
C GLU A 226 6.00 -2.15 29.45
N TRP A 227 6.99 -2.85 30.01
CA TRP A 227 8.05 -3.48 29.24
C TRP A 227 7.54 -4.59 28.30
N LEU A 228 6.61 -5.42 28.76
CA LEU A 228 5.98 -6.47 27.94
C LEU A 228 5.15 -5.87 26.81
N ALA A 229 4.40 -4.79 27.08
CA ALA A 229 3.67 -4.05 26.07
C ALA A 229 4.63 -3.39 25.05
N TRP A 230 5.71 -2.79 25.54
CA TRP A 230 6.76 -2.27 24.67
C TRP A 230 7.32 -3.37 23.77
N LEU A 231 7.61 -4.56 24.31
CA LEU A 231 8.22 -5.71 23.62
C LEU A 231 7.32 -6.34 22.55
N GLY A 232 6.08 -6.64 22.92
CA GLY A 232 5.11 -7.35 22.07
C GLY A 232 4.47 -6.46 21.02
N GLY A 233 4.62 -5.14 21.12
CA GLY A 233 3.77 -4.23 20.37
C GLY A 233 2.36 -4.26 20.95
N GLU A 234 1.37 -3.95 20.12
CA GLU A 234 -0.01 -3.97 20.59
C GLU A 234 -0.57 -5.40 20.65
N PRO A 235 -1.23 -5.82 21.74
CA PRO A 235 -1.81 -7.17 21.85
C PRO A 235 -2.81 -7.54 20.73
N ASP A 236 -3.48 -6.56 20.13
CA ASP A 236 -4.52 -6.80 19.14
C ASP A 236 -4.08 -6.59 17.69
N SER A 237 -2.81 -6.23 17.42
CA SER A 237 -2.31 -6.07 16.04
C SER A 237 -2.00 -7.41 15.36
N GLY A 238 -2.03 -7.39 14.02
CA GLY A 238 -1.62 -8.50 13.18
C GLY A 238 -2.70 -9.57 12.94
N GLY A 239 -2.27 -10.67 12.31
CA GLY A 239 -3.13 -11.77 11.90
C GLY A 239 -3.76 -11.61 10.50
N ALA A 240 -3.56 -10.47 9.84
CA ALA A 240 -4.06 -10.25 8.49
C ALA A 240 -3.15 -10.84 7.39
N TRP A 241 -1.90 -11.19 7.69
CA TRP A 241 -0.96 -11.74 6.71
C TRP A 241 -1.32 -13.18 6.31
N SER A 242 -1.38 -13.44 5.01
CA SER A 242 -1.52 -14.78 4.45
C SER A 242 -0.25 -15.16 3.69
N THR A 243 0.60 -16.00 4.29
CA THR A 243 1.85 -16.45 3.66
C THR A 243 1.59 -17.21 2.36
N GLU A 244 0.55 -18.03 2.28
CA GLU A 244 0.21 -18.80 1.07
C GLU A 244 -0.21 -17.93 -0.12
N ARG A 245 -0.68 -16.71 0.16
CA ARG A 245 -1.24 -15.78 -0.82
C ARG A 245 -0.38 -14.53 -1.00
N LEU A 246 0.68 -14.39 -0.19
CA LEU A 246 1.61 -13.27 -0.22
C LEU A 246 0.88 -11.91 -0.15
N GLU A 247 -0.16 -11.82 0.68
CA GLU A 247 -0.99 -10.63 0.82
C GLU A 247 -1.53 -10.49 2.25
N TYR A 248 -1.93 -9.27 2.59
CA TYR A 248 -2.71 -8.96 3.78
C TYR A 248 -4.20 -8.95 3.45
N ARG A 249 -5.01 -9.43 4.39
CA ARG A 249 -6.47 -9.49 4.30
C ARG A 249 -7.12 -8.98 5.57
N PHE A 250 -8.01 -8.00 5.42
CA PHE A 250 -8.65 -7.36 6.56
C PHE A 250 -10.02 -6.81 6.17
N ALA A 251 -10.84 -6.53 7.18
CA ALA A 251 -12.09 -5.78 7.05
C ALA A 251 -12.09 -4.56 7.96
N LEU A 252 -12.86 -3.55 7.57
CA LEU A 252 -13.11 -2.32 8.30
C LEU A 252 -14.62 -2.13 8.43
N ARG A 253 -15.05 -1.70 9.61
CA ARG A 253 -16.42 -1.34 9.93
C ARG A 253 -16.45 0.15 10.26
N PHE A 254 -17.37 0.88 9.65
CA PHE A 254 -17.63 2.29 9.89
C PHE A 254 -19.05 2.47 10.42
N GLY A 255 -19.27 3.52 11.21
CA GLY A 255 -20.61 3.90 11.67
C GLY A 255 -21.06 3.18 12.93
N ASP A 256 -22.25 3.51 13.40
CA ASP A 256 -22.92 2.81 14.50
C ASP A 256 -23.71 1.59 13.98
N GLU A 257 -24.68 1.07 14.74
CA GLU A 257 -25.52 -0.05 14.28
C GLU A 257 -26.57 0.35 13.24
N ALA A 258 -26.96 1.63 13.16
CA ALA A 258 -27.99 2.10 12.24
C ALA A 258 -27.44 2.33 10.83
N ASP A 259 -26.22 2.88 10.73
CA ASP A 259 -25.59 3.31 9.48
C ASP A 259 -24.30 2.54 9.14
N ALA A 260 -24.20 1.28 9.58
CA ALA A 260 -22.98 0.49 9.43
C ALA A 260 -22.55 0.31 7.96
N VAL A 261 -21.29 0.59 7.67
CA VAL A 261 -20.64 0.36 6.37
C VAL A 261 -19.44 -0.55 6.54
N PHE A 262 -19.28 -1.50 5.61
CA PHE A 262 -18.21 -2.50 5.65
C PHE A 262 -17.36 -2.43 4.39
N ALA A 263 -16.04 -2.33 4.57
CA ALA A 263 -15.08 -2.47 3.49
C ALA A 263 -14.09 -3.58 3.82
N ARG A 264 -13.55 -4.24 2.80
CA ARG A 264 -12.47 -5.22 2.98
C ARG A 264 -11.29 -4.89 2.08
N GLY A 265 -10.10 -5.14 2.57
CA GLY A 265 -8.90 -5.21 1.74
C GLY A 265 -8.53 -6.66 1.50
N THR A 266 -8.47 -7.05 0.23
CA THR A 266 -7.91 -8.34 -0.21
C THR A 266 -6.81 -8.03 -1.22
N GLN A 267 -5.77 -8.87 -1.32
CA GLN A 267 -4.63 -8.62 -2.21
C GLN A 267 -3.76 -7.40 -1.85
N PHE A 268 -3.81 -6.95 -0.59
CA PHE A 268 -2.97 -5.84 -0.14
C PHE A 268 -1.53 -6.32 0.12
N GLY A 269 -0.56 -5.90 -0.69
CA GLY A 269 0.88 -6.17 -0.49
C GLY A 269 1.75 -4.90 -0.37
N SER A 270 1.11 -3.73 -0.38
CA SER A 270 1.74 -2.42 -0.50
C SER A 270 2.18 -1.86 0.87
N ALA A 271 2.86 -0.70 0.86
CA ALA A 271 3.33 -0.08 2.09
C ALA A 271 2.23 0.64 2.89
N SER A 272 1.17 1.13 2.22
CA SER A 272 0.10 1.92 2.83
C SER A 272 -1.22 1.68 2.11
N VAL A 273 -2.31 1.61 2.87
CA VAL A 273 -3.65 1.30 2.37
C VAL A 273 -4.23 2.49 1.62
N ARG A 274 -4.76 2.26 0.43
CA ARG A 274 -5.45 3.27 -0.39
C ARG A 274 -6.90 2.86 -0.64
N TRP A 275 -7.71 3.81 -1.11
CA TRP A 275 -9.09 3.55 -1.55
C TRP A 275 -9.17 2.40 -2.58
N SER A 276 -8.15 2.27 -3.45
CA SER A 276 -8.09 1.22 -4.48
C SER A 276 -7.81 -0.17 -3.93
N ASP A 277 -7.31 -0.26 -2.69
CA ASP A 277 -7.05 -1.53 -2.01
C ASP A 277 -8.31 -2.03 -1.28
N LEU A 278 -9.37 -1.23 -1.25
CA LEU A 278 -10.62 -1.51 -0.54
C LEU A 278 -11.73 -1.89 -1.52
N GLU A 279 -12.55 -2.84 -1.10
CA GLU A 279 -13.79 -3.24 -1.75
C GLU A 279 -14.95 -3.02 -0.77
N TRP A 280 -16.03 -2.40 -1.22
CA TRP A 280 -17.26 -2.25 -0.44
C TRP A 280 -18.04 -3.57 -0.39
N VAL A 281 -18.33 -4.05 0.82
CA VAL A 281 -19.09 -5.29 1.03
C VAL A 281 -20.55 -4.97 1.35
N GLU A 282 -21.37 -4.99 0.31
CA GLU A 282 -22.77 -4.61 0.39
C GLU A 282 -23.62 -5.63 1.16
N GLY A 283 -24.48 -5.13 2.05
CA GLY A 283 -25.37 -5.97 2.85
C GLY A 283 -24.65 -6.82 3.91
N ALA A 284 -23.34 -6.62 4.10
CA ALA A 284 -22.63 -7.18 5.25
C ALA A 284 -23.21 -6.62 6.55
N SER A 285 -23.15 -7.44 7.59
CA SER A 285 -23.60 -7.08 8.93
C SER A 285 -22.73 -7.77 9.96
N ALA A 286 -22.31 -7.03 10.97
CA ALA A 286 -21.65 -7.55 12.15
C ALA A 286 -21.97 -6.66 13.34
N GLY A 287 -22.10 -7.27 14.52
CA GLY A 287 -22.29 -6.53 15.76
C GLY A 287 -21.11 -5.59 16.03
N LEU A 288 -21.36 -4.51 16.76
CA LEU A 288 -20.30 -3.64 17.25
C LEU A 288 -19.57 -4.39 18.39
N PRO A 289 -18.24 -4.61 18.30
CA PRO A 289 -17.52 -5.28 19.38
C PRO A 289 -17.50 -4.40 20.64
N ASP A 290 -17.34 -5.04 21.80
CA ASP A 290 -17.19 -4.34 23.07
C ASP A 290 -16.01 -3.35 23.00
N GLU A 291 -16.13 -2.22 23.70
CA GLU A 291 -15.13 -1.13 23.73
C GLU A 291 -14.91 -0.39 22.41
N ALA A 292 -15.64 -0.73 21.34
CA ALA A 292 -15.60 0.05 20.11
C ALA A 292 -16.15 1.47 20.31
N PRO A 293 -15.61 2.48 19.61
CA PRO A 293 -16.13 3.83 19.66
C PRO A 293 -17.55 3.86 19.09
N ALA A 294 -18.36 4.83 19.56
CA ALA A 294 -19.79 4.89 19.30
C ALA A 294 -20.20 4.91 17.82
N GLY A 295 -19.32 5.33 16.92
CA GLY A 295 -19.59 5.31 15.47
C GLY A 295 -20.55 6.38 14.97
N THR A 296 -21.06 7.25 15.85
CA THR A 296 -22.04 8.29 15.49
C THR A 296 -21.50 9.18 14.38
N PRO A 297 -22.28 9.42 13.30
CA PRO A 297 -21.87 10.31 12.23
C PRO A 297 -21.49 11.70 12.74
N VAL A 298 -20.34 12.21 12.30
CA VAL A 298 -19.85 13.56 12.64
C VAL A 298 -20.23 14.51 11.52
N GLY A 299 -21.19 15.39 11.77
CA GLY A 299 -21.58 16.44 10.84
C GLY A 299 -20.63 17.64 10.90
N SER A 300 -20.38 18.26 9.76
CA SER A 300 -19.70 19.56 9.69
C SER A 300 -20.36 20.46 8.65
N GLU A 301 -20.36 21.76 8.92
CA GLU A 301 -20.89 22.78 8.02
C GLU A 301 -19.88 23.90 7.86
N ALA A 302 -19.70 24.37 6.63
CA ALA A 302 -18.81 25.47 6.32
C ALA A 302 -19.43 26.37 5.26
N THR A 303 -19.30 27.68 5.45
CA THR A 303 -19.62 28.68 4.43
C THR A 303 -18.33 29.39 4.04
N MET A 304 -18.03 29.38 2.75
CA MET A 304 -16.79 29.89 2.17
C MET A 304 -17.11 30.86 1.04
N LEU A 305 -16.14 31.70 0.69
CA LEU A 305 -16.23 32.50 -0.53
C LEU A 305 -16.09 31.60 -1.74
N ALA A 306 -16.89 31.86 -2.77
CA ALA A 306 -16.75 31.19 -4.05
C ALA A 306 -15.36 31.48 -4.62
N THR A 307 -14.55 30.42 -4.76
CA THR A 307 -13.18 30.53 -5.28
C THR A 307 -13.15 29.83 -6.63
N PRO A 308 -12.98 30.56 -7.75
CA PRO A 308 -12.81 29.94 -9.06
C PRO A 308 -11.61 29.00 -9.07
N LEU A 309 -11.75 27.84 -9.70
CA LEU A 309 -10.64 26.94 -9.97
C LEU A 309 -9.66 27.67 -10.90
N ARG A 310 -8.38 27.65 -10.53
CA ARG A 310 -7.30 28.23 -11.34
C ARG A 310 -6.13 27.25 -11.38
N PHE A 311 -5.53 27.08 -12.57
CA PHE A 311 -4.36 26.23 -12.78
C PHE A 311 -3.35 26.90 -13.73
N PRO A 312 -2.05 26.53 -13.68
CA PRO A 312 -1.05 27.09 -14.59
C PRO A 312 -1.36 26.79 -16.06
N GLY A 313 -1.29 27.80 -16.93
CA GLY A 313 -1.62 27.67 -18.35
C GLY A 313 -3.12 27.66 -18.68
N MET A 314 -3.96 27.99 -17.70
CA MET A 314 -5.40 28.18 -17.92
C MET A 314 -5.65 29.34 -18.89
N PRO A 315 -6.59 29.19 -19.85
CA PRO A 315 -7.07 30.30 -20.68
C PRO A 315 -7.50 31.49 -19.84
N ALA A 316 -7.31 32.71 -20.37
CA ALA A 316 -7.75 33.90 -19.67
C ALA A 316 -9.24 34.16 -19.92
N ASP A 317 -9.97 34.55 -18.87
CA ASP A 317 -11.41 34.88 -18.93
C ASP A 317 -11.73 36.04 -19.91
N ARG A 318 -10.73 36.82 -20.34
CA ARG A 318 -10.87 38.00 -21.21
C ARG A 318 -10.01 37.84 -22.44
N TYR A 319 -10.56 38.11 -23.64
CA TYR A 319 -9.85 37.88 -24.91
C TYR A 319 -8.54 38.68 -25.04
N TRP A 320 -8.44 39.83 -24.37
CA TRP A 320 -7.28 40.72 -24.43
C TRP A 320 -6.27 40.47 -23.30
N GLN A 321 -6.60 39.59 -22.34
CA GLN A 321 -5.70 39.21 -21.27
C GLN A 321 -4.75 38.15 -21.80
N LEU A 322 -3.44 38.37 -21.59
CA LEU A 322 -2.42 37.41 -21.99
C LEU A 322 -2.30 36.33 -20.92
N GLU A 323 -2.28 35.07 -21.33
CA GLU A 323 -2.07 33.93 -20.45
C GLU A 323 -0.62 33.89 -19.91
N ASP A 324 -0.42 33.11 -18.85
CA ASP A 324 0.92 32.81 -18.35
C ASP A 324 1.66 31.89 -19.33
N GLY A 325 2.68 32.41 -20.00
CA GLY A 325 3.50 31.68 -20.97
C GLY A 325 4.40 30.59 -20.37
N ALA A 326 4.37 30.36 -19.04
CA ALA A 326 5.10 29.25 -18.42
C ALA A 326 4.57 27.86 -18.83
N VAL A 327 3.30 27.77 -19.24
CA VAL A 327 2.65 26.52 -19.67
C VAL A 327 1.87 26.75 -20.96
N ASP A 328 2.28 26.05 -22.03
CA ASP A 328 1.59 26.06 -23.33
C ASP A 328 0.79 24.77 -23.50
N VAL A 329 -0.50 24.84 -23.20
CA VAL A 329 -1.45 23.71 -23.35
C VAL A 329 -1.67 23.37 -24.84
N GLY A 330 -1.52 24.33 -25.74
CA GLY A 330 -1.64 24.13 -27.19
C GLY A 330 -0.48 23.33 -27.80
N ALA A 331 0.68 23.32 -27.14
CA ALA A 331 1.85 22.54 -27.53
C ALA A 331 1.86 21.10 -26.98
N ILE A 332 0.78 20.61 -26.37
CA ILE A 332 0.70 19.23 -25.90
C ILE A 332 0.78 18.28 -27.11
N GLU A 333 1.93 17.62 -27.26
CA GLU A 333 2.10 16.53 -28.22
C GLU A 333 1.34 15.30 -27.74
N ALA A 334 0.21 15.00 -28.40
CA ALA A 334 -0.60 13.82 -28.16
C ALA A 334 -0.69 12.96 -29.44
N GLN A 335 -0.55 11.65 -29.28
CA GLN A 335 -0.88 10.69 -30.34
C GLN A 335 -2.38 10.36 -30.30
N THR A 336 -2.95 9.82 -31.37
CA THR A 336 -4.39 9.48 -31.45
C THR A 336 -4.85 8.51 -30.35
N ASN A 337 -3.93 7.72 -29.79
CA ASN A 337 -4.19 6.78 -28.69
C ASN A 337 -3.86 7.35 -27.30
N ASP A 338 -3.39 8.60 -27.20
CA ASP A 338 -3.05 9.25 -25.94
C ASP A 338 -4.27 9.97 -25.33
N LEU A 339 -5.31 9.18 -25.05
CA LEU A 339 -6.62 9.68 -24.61
C LEU A 339 -6.52 10.54 -23.35
N ALA A 340 -5.61 10.22 -22.43
CA ALA A 340 -5.44 10.99 -21.20
C ALA A 340 -4.94 12.41 -21.45
N ARG A 341 -3.96 12.60 -22.35
CA ARG A 341 -3.47 13.93 -22.73
C ARG A 341 -4.54 14.72 -23.49
N LEU A 342 -5.29 14.06 -24.36
CA LEU A 342 -6.38 14.69 -25.10
C LEU A 342 -7.52 15.15 -24.18
N CYS A 343 -7.94 14.31 -23.23
CA CYS A 343 -8.94 14.69 -22.21
C CYS A 343 -8.45 15.88 -21.37
N LEU A 344 -7.17 15.90 -20.97
CA LEU A 344 -6.59 17.01 -20.21
C LEU A 344 -6.60 18.31 -21.02
N ALA A 345 -6.18 18.26 -22.28
CA ALA A 345 -6.16 19.43 -23.17
C ALA A 345 -7.58 19.95 -23.42
N GLU A 346 -8.55 19.06 -23.67
CA GLU A 346 -9.95 19.43 -23.85
C GLU A 346 -10.51 20.11 -22.59
N PHE A 347 -10.31 19.52 -21.41
CA PHE A 347 -10.77 20.11 -20.14
C PHE A 347 -10.13 21.49 -19.91
N ALA A 348 -8.82 21.59 -20.08
CA ALA A 348 -8.07 22.82 -19.85
C ALA A 348 -8.48 23.96 -20.79
N LEU A 349 -8.83 23.67 -22.05
CA LEU A 349 -9.17 24.67 -23.07
C LEU A 349 -10.65 25.04 -23.12
N SER A 350 -11.56 24.12 -22.75
CA SER A 350 -13.00 24.29 -22.98
C SER A 350 -13.83 24.50 -21.72
N SER A 351 -13.35 23.99 -20.58
CA SER A 351 -14.21 23.79 -19.41
C SER A 351 -13.62 24.36 -18.13
N GLY A 352 -12.44 24.97 -18.13
CA GLY A 352 -11.75 25.41 -16.91
C GLY A 352 -12.44 26.56 -16.17
N ASP A 353 -13.08 27.48 -16.89
CA ASP A 353 -13.43 28.81 -16.37
C ASP A 353 -14.69 28.83 -15.49
N ASP A 354 -15.54 27.80 -15.60
CA ASP A 354 -16.84 27.69 -14.92
C ASP A 354 -16.81 26.87 -13.61
N TRP A 355 -15.62 26.49 -13.14
CA TRP A 355 -15.48 25.62 -11.98
C TRP A 355 -15.15 26.41 -10.72
N LEU A 356 -15.78 26.03 -9.61
CA LEU A 356 -15.44 26.51 -8.27
C LEU A 356 -14.67 25.41 -7.51
N ALA A 357 -13.63 25.81 -6.79
CA ALA A 357 -12.90 24.96 -5.87
C ALA A 357 -13.39 25.20 -4.44
N VAL A 358 -13.83 24.13 -3.78
CA VAL A 358 -14.38 24.18 -2.42
C VAL A 358 -13.61 23.18 -1.55
N PRO A 359 -12.73 23.65 -0.65
CA PRO A 359 -12.01 22.75 0.25
C PRO A 359 -13.00 22.23 1.31
N VAL A 360 -13.10 20.91 1.43
CA VAL A 360 -13.91 20.27 2.46
C VAL A 360 -12.98 19.45 3.34
N ASP A 361 -12.93 19.79 4.63
CA ASP A 361 -12.15 19.03 5.61
C ASP A 361 -12.80 17.65 5.81
N GLY A 362 -12.02 16.60 5.56
CA GLY A 362 -12.43 15.22 5.80
C GLY A 362 -11.87 14.71 7.13
N LEU A 363 -12.67 13.91 7.84
CA LEU A 363 -12.21 13.15 9.00
C LEU A 363 -11.36 11.96 8.53
N LEU A 364 -10.13 11.88 9.04
CA LEU A 364 -9.27 10.72 8.84
C LEU A 364 -9.85 9.51 9.59
N GLY A 365 -9.81 8.34 8.95
CA GLY A 365 -10.43 7.13 9.49
C GLY A 365 -11.94 7.10 9.33
N ALA A 366 -12.49 7.70 8.29
CA ALA A 366 -13.93 7.76 8.07
C ALA A 366 -14.32 7.63 6.59
N VAL A 367 -15.59 7.26 6.37
CA VAL A 367 -16.26 7.50 5.09
C VAL A 367 -16.78 8.93 5.10
N ASN A 368 -16.18 9.80 4.30
CA ASN A 368 -16.51 11.22 4.24
C ASN A 368 -17.48 11.48 3.11
N ARG A 369 -18.65 12.02 3.43
CA ARG A 369 -19.71 12.30 2.48
C ARG A 369 -20.01 13.80 2.46
N VAL A 370 -19.94 14.38 1.27
CA VAL A 370 -20.51 15.70 1.00
C VAL A 370 -22.01 15.51 0.87
N GLY A 371 -22.78 16.20 1.72
CA GLY A 371 -24.23 16.10 1.77
C GLY A 371 -24.90 17.10 0.85
N THR A 372 -25.03 18.34 1.32
CA THR A 372 -25.68 19.42 0.57
C THR A 372 -24.68 20.51 0.24
N VAL A 373 -24.71 20.96 -1.02
CA VAL A 373 -23.96 22.13 -1.47
C VAL A 373 -24.97 23.18 -1.91
N THR A 374 -24.92 24.37 -1.31
CA THR A 374 -25.73 25.51 -1.73
C THR A 374 -24.84 26.67 -2.14
N LEU A 375 -25.18 27.29 -3.26
CA LEU A 375 -24.54 28.48 -3.78
C LEU A 375 -25.42 29.68 -3.45
N THR A 376 -24.82 30.79 -3.07
CA THR A 376 -25.50 32.08 -2.94
C THR A 376 -24.82 33.07 -3.86
N ASP A 377 -25.62 33.79 -4.65
CA ASP A 377 -25.14 34.82 -5.56
C ASP A 377 -25.16 36.23 -4.94
N ASP A 378 -24.70 37.22 -5.69
CA ASP A 378 -24.64 38.63 -5.30
C ASP A 378 -26.02 39.32 -5.21
N PHE A 379 -27.06 38.71 -5.79
CA PHE A 379 -28.46 39.13 -5.64
C PHE A 379 -29.14 38.50 -4.41
N GLY A 380 -28.50 37.51 -3.79
CA GLY A 380 -28.98 36.78 -2.62
C GLY A 380 -29.82 35.55 -2.94
N ASP A 381 -29.90 35.16 -4.21
CA ASP A 381 -30.57 33.93 -4.61
C ASP A 381 -29.73 32.72 -4.20
N VAL A 382 -30.44 31.65 -3.78
CA VAL A 382 -29.81 30.43 -3.28
C VAL A 382 -30.18 29.26 -4.17
N VAL A 383 -29.17 28.55 -4.67
CA VAL A 383 -29.32 27.37 -5.51
C VAL A 383 -28.65 26.18 -4.85
N THR A 384 -29.39 25.09 -4.67
CA THR A 384 -28.81 23.81 -4.24
C THR A 384 -28.24 23.07 -5.45
N VAL A 385 -26.97 22.71 -5.38
CA VAL A 385 -26.27 21.95 -6.43
C VAL A 385 -26.43 20.46 -6.15
N PRO A 386 -27.04 19.68 -7.06
CA PRO A 386 -27.10 18.23 -6.92
C PRO A 386 -25.72 17.60 -7.19
N GLU A 387 -25.48 16.45 -6.58
CA GLU A 387 -24.31 15.63 -6.88
C GLU A 387 -24.31 15.19 -8.36
N LEU A 388 -23.17 15.37 -9.04
CA LEU A 388 -22.96 14.84 -10.38
C LEU A 388 -22.67 13.34 -10.31
N ALA A 389 -23.73 12.52 -10.37
CA ALA A 389 -23.62 11.06 -10.36
C ALA A 389 -23.29 10.50 -11.77
N ASP A 390 -22.11 10.84 -12.31
CA ASP A 390 -21.60 10.29 -13.57
C ASP A 390 -20.44 9.31 -13.30
N PRO A 391 -20.60 8.01 -13.62
CA PRO A 391 -19.53 7.02 -13.49
C PRO A 391 -18.25 7.37 -14.27
N ALA A 392 -18.33 8.18 -15.33
CA ALA A 392 -17.15 8.63 -16.08
C ALA A 392 -16.28 9.62 -15.28
N PHE A 393 -16.87 10.32 -14.30
CA PHE A 393 -16.20 11.32 -13.47
C PHE A 393 -16.03 10.89 -12.01
N THR A 394 -16.59 9.75 -11.61
CA THR A 394 -16.38 9.20 -10.26
C THR A 394 -15.02 8.50 -10.16
N MET A 395 -13.99 9.28 -9.85
CA MET A 395 -12.63 8.77 -9.63
C MET A 395 -12.36 8.63 -8.13
N PHE A 396 -11.50 7.69 -7.74
CA PHE A 396 -11.01 7.52 -6.36
C PHE A 396 -12.03 7.04 -5.31
N GLY A 397 -13.18 6.51 -5.73
CA GLY A 397 -14.17 5.90 -4.83
C GLY A 397 -13.94 4.41 -4.60
N VAL A 398 -14.45 3.89 -3.47
CA VAL A 398 -14.44 2.46 -3.14
C VAL A 398 -15.64 1.79 -3.80
N ALA A 399 -15.42 0.80 -4.66
CA ALA A 399 -16.49 0.08 -5.34
C ALA A 399 -16.75 -1.29 -4.71
N SER A 400 -17.97 -1.81 -4.89
CA SER A 400 -18.30 -3.21 -4.59
C SER A 400 -17.92 -4.12 -5.75
N ALA A 401 -17.91 -5.44 -5.53
CA ALA A 401 -17.74 -6.43 -6.60
C ALA A 401 -18.77 -6.29 -7.75
N ALA A 402 -19.95 -5.73 -7.47
CA ALA A 402 -20.98 -5.47 -8.48
C ALA A 402 -20.75 -4.17 -9.28
N GLY A 403 -19.66 -3.44 -9.00
CA GLY A 403 -19.33 -2.16 -9.63
C GLY A 403 -20.15 -0.98 -9.11
N ARG A 404 -20.84 -1.11 -7.96
CA ARG A 404 -21.53 0.01 -7.32
C ARG A 404 -20.56 0.80 -6.46
N MET A 405 -20.63 2.12 -6.51
CA MET A 405 -19.75 2.98 -5.74
C MET A 405 -20.31 3.17 -4.32
N LEU A 406 -19.44 3.05 -3.31
CA LEU A 406 -19.74 3.46 -1.95
C LEU A 406 -19.94 4.99 -1.92
N PRO A 407 -21.06 5.50 -1.40
CA PRO A 407 -21.26 6.95 -1.31
C PRO A 407 -20.23 7.62 -0.39
N GLY A 408 -19.45 8.54 -0.95
CA GLY A 408 -18.39 9.28 -0.24
C GLY A 408 -16.98 8.77 -0.51
N ILE A 409 -16.02 9.38 0.18
CA ILE A 409 -14.58 9.09 0.05
C ILE A 409 -14.07 8.46 1.34
N VAL A 410 -13.46 7.29 1.22
CA VAL A 410 -12.79 6.65 2.36
C VAL A 410 -11.41 7.28 2.54
N LEU A 411 -11.20 7.92 3.69
CA LEU A 411 -9.89 8.40 4.10
C LEU A 411 -9.33 7.42 5.16
N PRO A 412 -8.56 6.40 4.77
CA PRO A 412 -8.02 5.44 5.72
C PRO A 412 -7.04 6.12 6.69
N PRO A 413 -6.99 5.73 7.98
CA PRO A 413 -6.11 6.34 8.98
C PRO A 413 -4.68 5.80 8.86
N VAL A 414 -4.00 6.29 7.83
CA VAL A 414 -2.65 5.88 7.44
C VAL A 414 -1.57 6.76 8.06
N ALA A 415 -0.39 6.20 8.24
CA ALA A 415 0.78 6.96 8.69
C ALA A 415 1.19 8.03 7.67
N VAL A 416 1.41 9.28 8.12
CA VAL A 416 1.93 10.37 7.27
C VAL A 416 3.33 10.04 6.71
N GLY A 417 4.13 9.33 7.52
CA GLY A 417 5.45 8.86 7.14
C GLY A 417 5.86 7.66 7.96
N THR A 418 6.62 6.76 7.33
CA THR A 418 7.16 5.55 7.96
C THR A 418 8.68 5.52 7.82
N LEU A 419 9.35 5.07 8.87
CA LEU A 419 10.75 4.68 8.82
C LEU A 419 10.80 3.16 8.69
N VAL A 420 11.45 2.68 7.64
CA VAL A 420 11.58 1.25 7.34
C VAL A 420 13.03 0.85 7.55
N GLY A 421 13.26 -0.11 8.44
CA GLY A 421 14.60 -0.63 8.71
C GLY A 421 15.10 -1.59 7.63
N GLU A 422 16.29 -2.16 7.86
CA GLU A 422 16.81 -3.21 7.00
C GLU A 422 15.92 -4.46 7.07
N ALA A 423 15.79 -5.18 5.95
CA ALA A 423 14.96 -6.36 5.90
C ALA A 423 15.59 -7.49 6.71
N LEU A 424 14.87 -7.98 7.73
CA LEU A 424 15.26 -9.13 8.54
C LEU A 424 15.28 -10.40 7.68
N GLU A 425 14.33 -10.52 6.74
CA GLU A 425 14.29 -11.58 5.76
C GLU A 425 14.05 -11.01 4.36
N ASP A 426 14.74 -11.57 3.38
CA ASP A 426 14.58 -11.25 1.97
C ASP A 426 14.45 -12.57 1.21
N VAL A 427 13.26 -12.82 0.66
CA VAL A 427 12.91 -14.05 -0.05
C VAL A 427 12.50 -13.71 -1.48
N LEU A 428 13.15 -14.37 -2.44
CA LEU A 428 12.80 -14.28 -3.85
C LEU A 428 12.09 -15.58 -4.28
N PHE A 429 10.86 -15.44 -4.73
CA PHE A 429 10.10 -16.52 -5.35
C PHE A 429 10.24 -16.43 -6.87
N LEU A 430 10.58 -17.52 -7.54
CA LEU A 430 10.69 -17.55 -9.00
C LEU A 430 10.39 -18.92 -9.58
N ARG A 431 10.10 -18.95 -10.88
CA ARG A 431 9.94 -20.18 -11.66
C ARG A 431 11.26 -20.53 -12.35
N ASP A 432 11.62 -21.80 -12.31
CA ASP A 432 12.74 -22.38 -13.05
C ASP A 432 12.17 -23.31 -14.12
N GLU A 433 12.01 -22.76 -15.32
CA GLU A 433 11.42 -23.47 -16.47
C GLU A 433 12.28 -24.66 -16.91
N MET A 434 13.60 -24.63 -16.69
CA MET A 434 14.48 -25.75 -17.04
C MET A 434 14.29 -26.93 -16.08
N ALA A 435 14.06 -26.65 -14.80
CA ALA A 435 13.82 -27.67 -13.78
C ALA A 435 12.33 -28.05 -13.63
N ASN A 436 11.42 -27.37 -14.36
CA ASN A 436 9.97 -27.52 -14.27
C ASN A 436 9.45 -27.44 -12.81
N MET A 437 10.01 -26.52 -12.04
CA MET A 437 9.65 -26.28 -10.64
C MET A 437 9.79 -24.80 -10.31
N ALA A 438 9.35 -24.39 -9.13
CA ALA A 438 9.60 -23.05 -8.61
C ALA A 438 10.55 -23.13 -7.41
N TRP A 439 11.14 -21.99 -7.06
CA TRP A 439 12.07 -21.85 -5.95
C TRP A 439 11.66 -20.69 -5.07
N ALA A 440 11.80 -20.88 -3.75
CA ALA A 440 11.87 -19.79 -2.78
C ALA A 440 13.33 -19.66 -2.34
N ILE A 441 13.96 -18.54 -2.67
CA ILE A 441 15.37 -18.29 -2.41
C ILE A 441 15.49 -17.34 -1.23
N GLU A 442 16.05 -17.81 -0.13
CA GLU A 442 16.37 -16.97 1.02
C GLU A 442 17.64 -16.17 0.70
N ASN A 443 17.51 -14.92 0.23
CA ASN A 443 18.66 -14.05 -0.05
C ASN A 443 19.36 -13.62 1.24
N SER A 444 18.56 -13.19 2.22
CA SER A 444 19.00 -12.93 3.59
C SER A 444 17.98 -13.42 4.59
N VAL A 445 18.48 -13.82 5.75
CA VAL A 445 17.68 -14.22 6.91
C VAL A 445 18.22 -13.51 8.14
N GLN A 446 17.44 -13.47 9.21
CA GLN A 446 17.93 -12.93 10.47
C GLN A 446 19.07 -13.83 10.98
N GLY A 447 20.23 -13.22 11.22
CA GLY A 447 21.37 -13.89 11.84
C GLY A 447 21.13 -14.15 13.32
N ARG A 448 22.01 -14.94 13.93
CA ARG A 448 22.00 -15.19 15.37
C ARG A 448 22.34 -13.93 16.17
N SER A 449 23.10 -13.01 15.55
CA SER A 449 23.34 -11.65 16.07
C SER A 449 22.05 -10.81 16.15
N GLY A 450 21.02 -11.15 15.37
CA GLY A 450 19.82 -10.33 15.16
C GLY A 450 19.88 -9.45 13.92
N ASP A 451 21.08 -9.27 13.34
CA ASP A 451 21.30 -8.48 12.13
C ASP A 451 21.01 -9.32 10.86
N PRO A 452 20.59 -8.73 9.74
CA PRO A 452 20.38 -9.45 8.49
C PRO A 452 21.66 -10.09 7.97
N ARG A 453 21.55 -11.37 7.57
CA ARG A 453 22.69 -12.19 7.13
C ARG A 453 22.43 -12.75 5.76
N ARG A 454 23.31 -12.42 4.79
CA ARG A 454 23.20 -12.92 3.42
C ARG A 454 23.53 -14.40 3.36
N ARG A 455 22.66 -15.17 2.71
CA ARG A 455 22.83 -16.63 2.58
C ARG A 455 23.76 -17.02 1.43
N ALA A 456 23.91 -16.16 0.42
CA ALA A 456 24.83 -16.40 -0.70
C ALA A 456 26.30 -16.36 -0.29
N SER A 457 26.64 -15.72 0.84
CA SER A 457 27.98 -15.71 1.42
C SER A 457 28.26 -16.88 2.36
N GLU A 458 27.27 -17.74 2.63
CA GLU A 458 27.48 -18.97 3.37
C GLU A 458 28.41 -19.91 2.60
N ARG A 459 29.07 -20.78 3.35
CA ARG A 459 29.90 -21.83 2.74
C ARG A 459 29.04 -22.68 1.80
N PRO A 460 29.51 -22.91 0.55
CA PRO A 460 28.80 -23.82 -0.33
C PRO A 460 28.81 -25.22 0.28
N PRO A 461 27.83 -26.06 -0.08
CA PRO A 461 27.88 -27.48 0.25
C PRO A 461 29.22 -28.09 -0.12
N VAL A 462 29.69 -29.02 0.70
CA VAL A 462 30.83 -29.87 0.35
C VAL A 462 30.42 -30.65 -0.90
N PRO A 463 31.19 -30.57 -2.01
CA PRO A 463 30.91 -31.37 -3.20
C PRO A 463 31.01 -32.86 -2.88
N ASP A 464 30.26 -33.68 -3.62
CA ASP A 464 30.36 -35.14 -3.48
C ASP A 464 31.81 -35.60 -3.69
N PRO A 465 32.31 -36.54 -2.86
CA PRO A 465 33.64 -37.07 -3.01
C PRO A 465 33.76 -37.78 -4.36
N TRP A 466 34.87 -37.54 -5.06
CA TRP A 466 35.11 -38.18 -6.34
C TRP A 466 35.42 -39.67 -6.15
N PRO A 467 34.93 -40.58 -7.02
CA PRO A 467 35.31 -41.98 -6.96
C PRO A 467 36.82 -42.15 -7.16
N GLU A 468 37.47 -42.92 -6.28
CA GLU A 468 38.89 -43.21 -6.40
C GLU A 468 39.20 -44.10 -7.62
N GLY A 469 40.36 -43.89 -8.26
CA GLY A 469 40.88 -44.78 -9.31
C GLY A 469 40.38 -44.52 -10.74
N LEU A 470 39.65 -43.43 -10.99
CA LEU A 470 39.20 -43.04 -12.33
C LEU A 470 40.37 -42.65 -13.26
N THR A 471 40.40 -43.23 -14.46
CA THR A 471 41.33 -42.87 -15.53
C THR A 471 40.83 -41.66 -16.34
N GLN A 472 41.71 -40.99 -17.09
CA GLN A 472 41.38 -39.78 -17.85
C GLN A 472 40.27 -39.98 -18.92
N GLY A 473 40.04 -41.22 -19.35
CA GLY A 473 38.97 -41.57 -20.30
C GLY A 473 37.64 -41.96 -19.65
N GLU A 474 37.62 -42.17 -18.34
CA GLU A 474 36.42 -42.55 -17.59
C GLU A 474 35.68 -41.32 -17.09
N ARG A 475 34.36 -41.46 -16.91
CA ARG A 475 33.48 -40.39 -16.43
C ARG A 475 32.80 -40.81 -15.16
N ALA A 476 32.65 -39.89 -14.21
CA ALA A 476 31.78 -40.12 -13.07
C ALA A 476 30.35 -39.74 -13.45
N TYR A 477 29.41 -40.64 -13.15
CA TYR A 477 28.00 -40.33 -13.25
C TYR A 477 27.55 -39.63 -11.96
N ARG A 478 27.02 -38.43 -12.12
CA ARG A 478 26.39 -37.65 -11.06
C ARG A 478 24.89 -37.61 -11.32
N LEU A 479 24.13 -38.25 -10.43
CA LEU A 479 22.68 -38.31 -10.52
C LEU A 479 22.05 -36.91 -10.43
N GLN A 480 22.53 -36.06 -9.52
CA GLN A 480 21.97 -34.73 -9.25
C GLN A 480 23.08 -33.72 -8.98
N SER A 481 22.99 -32.51 -9.53
CA SER A 481 23.86 -31.41 -9.13
C SER A 481 23.49 -30.88 -7.74
N VAL A 482 24.49 -30.37 -7.03
CA VAL A 482 24.28 -29.81 -5.70
C VAL A 482 23.72 -28.39 -5.81
N VAL A 483 22.57 -28.16 -5.18
CA VAL A 483 21.93 -26.84 -5.08
C VAL A 483 22.24 -26.22 -3.71
N PRO A 484 22.52 -24.91 -3.63
CA PRO A 484 22.77 -24.22 -2.35
C PRO A 484 21.60 -24.37 -1.36
N ALA A 485 21.90 -24.40 -0.06
CA ALA A 485 20.91 -24.69 0.98
C ALA A 485 19.83 -23.61 1.16
N HIS A 486 20.04 -22.42 0.60
CA HIS A 486 19.10 -21.30 0.65
C HIS A 486 18.12 -21.28 -0.52
N TRP A 487 18.22 -22.24 -1.45
CA TRP A 487 17.23 -22.47 -2.52
C TRP A 487 16.27 -23.56 -2.07
N ILE A 488 15.07 -23.14 -1.66
CA ILE A 488 14.04 -24.03 -1.12
C ILE A 488 13.10 -24.41 -2.28
N PRO A 489 12.99 -25.70 -2.63
CA PRO A 489 12.20 -26.12 -3.79
C PRO A 489 10.70 -25.98 -3.51
N LEU A 490 9.96 -25.50 -4.50
CA LEU A 490 8.51 -25.49 -4.53
C LEU A 490 8.04 -26.46 -5.62
N ALA A 491 7.64 -27.66 -5.20
CA ALA A 491 7.25 -28.72 -6.10
C ALA A 491 5.81 -28.54 -6.59
N PRO A 492 5.54 -28.72 -7.89
CA PRO A 492 4.18 -28.66 -8.40
C PRO A 492 3.35 -29.84 -7.87
N VAL A 493 2.16 -29.53 -7.35
CA VAL A 493 1.17 -30.49 -6.88
C VAL A 493 -0.19 -30.14 -7.47
N ALA A 494 -0.97 -31.16 -7.83
CA ALA A 494 -2.35 -30.98 -8.29
C ALA A 494 -3.30 -31.29 -7.13
N LEU A 495 -3.70 -30.26 -6.37
CA LEU A 495 -4.68 -30.41 -5.29
C LEU A 495 -6.11 -30.52 -5.82
N THR A 496 -6.38 -29.88 -6.96
CA THR A 496 -7.64 -29.92 -7.69
C THR A 496 -7.36 -30.20 -9.17
N PRO A 497 -8.16 -31.04 -9.86
CA PRO A 497 -7.95 -31.32 -11.27
C PRO A 497 -7.89 -30.02 -12.11
N GLY A 498 -6.83 -29.87 -12.91
CA GLY A 498 -6.65 -28.70 -13.78
C GLY A 498 -6.01 -27.48 -13.11
N GLN A 499 -5.72 -27.52 -11.81
CA GLN A 499 -5.00 -26.45 -11.10
C GLN A 499 -3.67 -26.96 -10.56
N VAL A 500 -2.61 -26.20 -10.80
CA VAL A 500 -1.28 -26.48 -10.27
C VAL A 500 -1.05 -25.55 -9.09
N SER A 501 -0.71 -26.13 -7.95
CA SER A 501 -0.21 -25.41 -6.78
C SER A 501 1.27 -25.76 -6.56
N LEU A 502 1.99 -24.89 -5.87
CA LEU A 502 3.42 -25.05 -5.61
C LEU A 502 3.61 -25.29 -4.12
N ARG A 503 3.96 -26.52 -3.76
CA ARG A 503 4.16 -26.93 -2.36
C ARG A 503 5.63 -26.87 -1.99
N LYS A 504 5.93 -26.18 -0.89
CA LYS A 504 7.28 -26.18 -0.30
C LYS A 504 7.72 -27.62 -0.01
N ALA A 505 8.82 -28.00 -0.63
CA ALA A 505 9.51 -29.27 -0.45
C ALA A 505 10.87 -29.03 0.21
N ALA A 506 11.64 -30.10 0.42
CA ALA A 506 13.01 -30.02 0.92
C ALA A 506 13.93 -30.87 0.05
N LEU A 507 15.12 -30.35 -0.23
CA LEU A 507 16.21 -31.15 -0.77
C LEU A 507 16.77 -32.03 0.36
N LEU A 508 17.21 -33.24 0.02
CA LEU A 508 17.85 -34.14 0.97
C LEU A 508 19.38 -34.06 0.83
N ARG A 509 20.09 -34.03 1.96
CA ARG A 509 21.54 -34.21 2.05
C ARG A 509 21.82 -35.32 3.03
N ASP A 510 22.43 -36.41 2.56
CA ASP A 510 22.66 -37.63 3.35
C ASP A 510 21.38 -38.15 4.05
N GLY A 511 20.24 -38.02 3.36
CA GLY A 511 18.93 -38.42 3.88
C GLY A 511 18.28 -37.42 4.85
N VAL A 512 18.94 -36.31 5.18
CA VAL A 512 18.44 -35.26 6.05
C VAL A 512 17.85 -34.11 5.23
N PRO A 513 16.63 -33.63 5.51
CA PRO A 513 16.04 -32.51 4.80
C PRO A 513 16.75 -31.19 5.11
N VAL A 514 17.07 -30.43 4.07
CA VAL A 514 17.54 -29.04 4.19
C VAL A 514 16.33 -28.16 4.47
N LEU A 515 16.28 -27.61 5.67
CA LEU A 515 15.18 -26.76 6.12
C LEU A 515 15.49 -25.27 5.85
N PRO A 516 14.46 -24.45 5.54
CA PRO A 516 14.59 -23.00 5.51
C PRO A 516 15.01 -22.47 6.88
N ARG A 517 15.65 -21.30 6.90
CA ARG A 517 16.08 -20.63 8.14
C ARG A 517 15.13 -19.53 8.56
N GLY A 518 14.53 -18.83 7.60
CA GLY A 518 13.61 -17.74 7.86
C GLY A 518 12.28 -18.22 8.44
N ILE A 519 11.65 -17.35 9.22
CA ILE A 519 10.29 -17.44 9.74
C ILE A 519 9.30 -17.54 8.58
N THR A 520 9.50 -16.77 7.52
CA THR A 520 8.60 -16.71 6.33
C THR A 520 8.32 -18.11 5.77
N LEU A 521 9.37 -18.91 5.58
CA LEU A 521 9.28 -20.24 4.97
C LEU A 521 9.18 -21.37 6.00
N ARG A 522 9.10 -21.08 7.31
CA ARG A 522 9.02 -22.07 8.38
C ARG A 522 7.77 -22.99 8.29
N PRO A 523 6.55 -22.49 7.98
CA PRO A 523 5.34 -23.33 7.98
C PRO A 523 5.45 -24.58 7.10
N THR A 524 4.98 -25.73 7.59
CA THR A 524 5.00 -27.00 6.85
C THR A 524 3.73 -27.79 7.16
N PRO A 525 2.88 -28.13 6.15
CA PRO A 525 3.02 -27.78 4.74
C PRO A 525 2.86 -26.27 4.50
N LEU A 526 3.45 -25.78 3.40
CA LEU A 526 3.22 -24.44 2.87
C LEU A 526 2.96 -24.59 1.37
N THR A 527 1.77 -24.19 0.91
CA THR A 527 1.37 -24.37 -0.50
C THR A 527 0.88 -23.05 -1.07
N PHE A 528 1.47 -22.63 -2.18
CA PHE A 528 1.08 -21.44 -2.91
C PHE A 528 0.18 -21.84 -4.09
N PRO A 529 -0.92 -21.14 -4.36
CA PRO A 529 -1.59 -21.23 -5.65
C PRO A 529 -0.61 -20.87 -6.78
N GLY A 530 -0.72 -21.54 -7.94
CA GLY A 530 0.24 -21.37 -9.02
C GLY A 530 0.27 -19.94 -9.58
N GLU A 531 -0.86 -19.26 -9.56
CA GLU A 531 -1.04 -17.87 -9.98
C GLU A 531 -0.29 -16.86 -9.10
N GLU A 532 0.00 -17.18 -7.84
CA GLU A 532 0.69 -16.26 -6.92
C GLU A 532 2.18 -16.11 -7.23
N LEU A 533 2.74 -17.04 -8.00
CA LEU A 533 4.12 -16.96 -8.48
C LEU A 533 4.10 -16.72 -9.99
N PRO A 534 4.01 -15.46 -10.44
CA PRO A 534 4.08 -15.13 -11.87
C PRO A 534 5.48 -15.38 -12.43
N ARG A 535 5.63 -15.24 -13.76
CA ARG A 535 6.90 -15.49 -14.45
C ARG A 535 8.00 -14.53 -14.01
N GLU A 536 7.64 -13.29 -13.72
CA GLU A 536 8.51 -12.24 -13.22
C GLU A 536 9.03 -12.55 -11.80
N GLY A 537 8.39 -13.49 -11.10
CA GLY A 537 8.66 -13.82 -9.70
C GLY A 537 8.08 -12.81 -8.70
N VAL A 538 8.27 -13.10 -7.42
CA VAL A 538 7.85 -12.24 -6.31
C VAL A 538 9.03 -11.99 -5.39
N HIS A 539 9.26 -10.72 -5.05
CA HIS A 539 10.24 -10.31 -4.06
C HIS A 539 9.53 -9.93 -2.76
N LEU A 540 9.75 -10.73 -1.73
CA LEU A 540 9.17 -10.55 -0.41
C LEU A 540 10.25 -10.10 0.58
N ARG A 541 9.98 -9.03 1.32
CA ARG A 541 10.89 -8.52 2.36
C ARG A 541 10.16 -8.37 3.68
N ALA A 542 10.66 -9.00 4.74
CA ALA A 542 10.22 -8.77 6.11
C ALA A 542 11.00 -7.59 6.69
N VAL A 543 10.33 -6.50 7.04
CA VAL A 543 10.95 -5.23 7.47
C VAL A 543 10.36 -4.75 8.80
N PRO A 544 11.20 -4.27 9.73
CA PRO A 544 10.70 -3.51 10.87
C PRO A 544 10.28 -2.12 10.42
N VAL A 545 9.16 -1.64 10.94
CA VAL A 545 8.56 -0.34 10.60
C VAL A 545 8.32 0.46 11.87
N LEU A 546 8.62 1.75 11.80
CA LEU A 546 8.33 2.73 12.85
C LEU A 546 7.56 3.89 12.24
N ALA A 547 6.48 4.31 12.89
CA ALA A 547 5.71 5.48 12.50
C ALA A 547 5.35 6.33 13.72
N ARG A 548 4.95 7.57 13.46
CA ARG A 548 4.42 8.46 14.49
C ARG A 548 2.90 8.51 14.39
N ARG A 549 2.24 8.32 15.52
CA ARG A 549 0.78 8.50 15.67
C ARG A 549 0.41 9.97 15.72
N ALA A 550 -0.87 10.28 15.55
CA ALA A 550 -1.39 11.65 15.61
C ALA A 550 -1.15 12.31 16.98
N ASP A 551 -1.12 11.53 18.07
CA ASP A 551 -0.81 11.99 19.42
C ASP A 551 0.69 12.20 19.70
N GLY A 552 1.54 11.93 18.71
CA GLY A 552 2.99 12.08 18.80
C GLY A 552 3.74 10.86 19.35
N ARG A 553 3.06 9.82 19.84
CA ARG A 553 3.68 8.56 20.27
C ARG A 553 4.16 7.76 19.05
N TYR A 554 5.10 6.83 19.29
CA TYR A 554 5.58 5.93 18.26
C TYR A 554 4.73 4.65 18.20
N ALA A 555 4.51 4.18 16.97
CA ALA A 555 3.99 2.85 16.67
C ALA A 555 5.09 2.06 15.97
N ARG A 556 5.33 0.82 16.40
CA ARG A 556 6.34 -0.07 15.82
C ARG A 556 5.71 -1.42 15.51
N TRP A 557 6.05 -1.99 14.36
CA TRP A 557 5.56 -3.30 13.95
C TRP A 557 6.55 -3.94 12.97
N ALA A 558 6.38 -5.23 12.68
CA ALA A 558 7.11 -5.89 11.61
C ALA A 558 6.15 -6.24 10.47
N ALA A 559 6.54 -5.94 9.23
CA ALA A 559 5.68 -6.10 8.08
C ALA A 559 6.39 -6.78 6.91
N TYR A 560 5.62 -7.47 6.08
CA TYR A 560 6.02 -7.88 4.76
C TYR A 560 5.81 -6.76 3.74
N ARG A 561 6.73 -6.68 2.78
CA ARG A 561 6.65 -5.84 1.59
C ARG A 561 6.76 -6.74 0.37
N VAL A 562 5.72 -6.70 -0.45
CA VAL A 562 5.61 -7.54 -1.65
C VAL A 562 5.88 -6.68 -2.86
N ARG A 563 6.79 -7.13 -3.72
CA ARG A 563 7.10 -6.47 -4.99
C ARG A 563 7.19 -7.50 -6.09
N THR A 564 6.90 -7.09 -7.31
CA THR A 564 7.20 -7.89 -8.49
C THR A 564 8.71 -8.16 -8.54
N GLY A 565 9.08 -9.41 -8.85
CA GLY A 565 10.46 -9.79 -9.07
C GLY A 565 11.04 -9.19 -10.37
N ARG A 566 12.25 -9.64 -10.73
CA ARG A 566 12.95 -9.20 -11.95
C ARG A 566 13.08 -10.31 -13.01
N GLY A 567 12.43 -11.45 -12.83
CA GLY A 567 12.43 -12.56 -13.78
C GLY A 567 13.19 -13.82 -13.33
N GLU A 568 13.48 -14.67 -14.31
CA GLU A 568 14.00 -16.03 -14.17
C GLU A 568 15.42 -16.09 -13.58
N ALA A 569 15.65 -17.00 -12.64
CA ALA A 569 16.99 -17.42 -12.25
C ALA A 569 17.13 -18.93 -12.46
N SER A 570 18.34 -19.39 -12.76
CA SER A 570 18.62 -20.81 -12.90
C SER A 570 19.23 -21.36 -11.62
N SER A 571 18.59 -22.38 -11.05
CA SER A 571 19.14 -23.13 -9.91
C SER A 571 20.40 -23.92 -10.25
N ARG A 572 20.73 -24.05 -11.55
CA ARG A 572 21.70 -25.01 -12.10
C ARG A 572 21.43 -26.45 -11.63
N LEU A 573 20.19 -26.76 -11.22
CA LEU A 573 19.74 -28.12 -10.94
C LEU A 573 19.78 -28.91 -12.25
N ALA A 574 20.61 -29.95 -12.27
CA ALA A 574 20.78 -30.83 -13.40
C ALA A 574 20.75 -32.26 -12.91
N TRP A 575 20.11 -33.13 -13.68
CA TRP A 575 20.06 -34.56 -13.43
C TRP A 575 20.94 -35.29 -14.44
N ASP A 576 21.37 -36.50 -14.10
CA ASP A 576 22.01 -37.44 -15.03
C ASP A 576 23.25 -36.89 -15.77
N SER A 577 24.16 -36.26 -15.04
CA SER A 577 25.38 -35.67 -15.61
C SER A 577 26.54 -36.68 -15.66
N ALA A 578 27.23 -36.77 -16.80
CA ALA A 578 28.49 -37.52 -16.92
C ALA A 578 29.68 -36.55 -16.88
N LEU A 579 30.37 -36.48 -15.74
CA LEU A 579 31.48 -35.56 -15.48
C LEU A 579 32.82 -36.15 -15.95
N SER A 580 33.62 -35.36 -16.66
CA SER A 580 34.98 -35.73 -17.05
C SER A 580 36.02 -35.15 -16.09
N PHE A 581 37.25 -35.68 -16.13
CA PHE A 581 38.38 -35.16 -15.36
C PHE A 581 38.69 -33.67 -15.64
N THR A 582 38.44 -33.19 -16.87
CA THR A 582 38.69 -31.79 -17.26
C THR A 582 37.70 -30.83 -16.62
N ASP A 583 36.42 -31.23 -16.53
CA ASP A 583 35.35 -30.46 -15.86
C ASP A 583 35.62 -30.25 -14.36
N MET A 584 36.54 -31.05 -13.79
CA MET A 584 36.94 -30.98 -12.38
C MET A 584 38.06 -29.96 -12.10
N THR A 585 38.94 -29.71 -13.07
CA THR A 585 40.12 -28.84 -12.85
C THR A 585 39.82 -27.36 -13.10
N HIS A 586 38.77 -27.08 -13.86
CA HIS A 586 38.23 -25.74 -14.10
C HIS A 586 36.70 -25.78 -13.96
N PRO A 587 36.16 -25.77 -12.73
CA PRO A 587 34.73 -25.56 -12.57
C PRO A 587 34.33 -24.24 -13.27
N PRO A 588 33.19 -24.18 -13.97
CA PRO A 588 32.73 -22.94 -14.58
C PRO A 588 32.66 -21.86 -13.50
N THR A 589 33.28 -20.70 -13.78
CA THR A 589 33.36 -19.56 -12.86
C THR A 589 31.98 -19.15 -12.35
N VAL A 590 31.90 -18.95 -11.02
CA VAL A 590 30.69 -18.71 -10.20
C VAL A 590 29.81 -17.61 -10.78
#